data_AF-A0A7L8CYG6-F1
#
_entry.id   AF-A0A7L8CYG6-F1
#
_cell.length_a   1.000
_cell.length_b   1.000
_cell.length_c   1.000
_cell.angle_alpha   90.00
_cell.angle_beta   90.00
_cell.angle_gamma   90.00
#
_symmetry.space_group_name_H-M   'P 1'
#
loop_
_entity.id
_entity.type
_entity.pdbx_description
1 polymer ?
#
loop_
_entity_poly.entity_id
_entity_poly.type
_entity_poly.pdbx_seq_one_letter_code
_entity_poly.pdbx_strand_id
1 'polypeptide(L)'
;MAKFLNTSATNYFLEELIKDAKDRLILISPYLKLNDRIKELLADKNRLKIDVRMVYGKSELQPLEISWLREQTYIRTSFCKNLHAKCYLNEELCIITSLNLYEFSQVNNNEMGILIRRSEDAELYREAYEEAQRIIRISDEVRISMERVATPPEEKPADTEQVSEQDDSDEVGKLTSSKLARKLGLKTADFLDRMVASGYLELKDGKQVLTDAGKTAGGELRMSPRFGAYFLWPEAMDA
;
A
#
# COMPACT_ATOMS: atom_id res chain seq x y z
N MET A 1 19.02 7.22 27.46
CA MET A 1 18.32 5.95 27.79
C MET A 1 17.10 5.85 26.88
N ALA A 2 16.78 4.66 26.36
CA ALA A 2 15.63 4.50 25.48
C ALA A 2 14.30 4.89 26.17
N LYS A 3 13.41 5.54 25.42
CA LYS A 3 12.10 6.00 25.91
C LYS A 3 10.98 5.19 25.26
N PHE A 4 10.09 4.62 26.07
CA PHE A 4 8.90 3.93 25.56
C PHE A 4 7.92 4.90 24.89
N LEU A 5 7.31 4.46 23.79
CA LEU A 5 6.31 5.18 23.02
C LEU A 5 5.03 4.34 22.90
N ASN A 6 3.88 4.97 23.14
CA ASN A 6 2.57 4.46 22.73
C ASN A 6 2.22 4.99 21.32
N THR A 7 1.02 4.70 20.79
CA THR A 7 0.58 5.17 19.47
C THR A 7 0.77 6.68 19.27
N SER A 8 0.20 7.49 20.17
CA SER A 8 0.23 8.96 20.05
C SER A 8 1.67 9.50 20.11
N ALA A 9 2.49 8.99 21.03
CA ALA A 9 3.88 9.39 21.14
C ALA A 9 4.69 8.96 19.90
N THR A 10 4.43 7.78 19.35
CA THR A 10 5.10 7.29 18.14
C THR A 10 4.81 8.18 16.94
N ASN A 11 3.54 8.55 16.72
CA ASN A 11 3.16 9.48 15.65
C ASN A 11 3.82 10.85 15.82
N TYR A 12 3.76 11.41 17.04
CA TYR A 12 4.41 12.70 17.35
C TYR A 12 5.91 12.66 17.04
N PHE A 13 6.64 11.66 17.56
CA PHE A 13 8.08 11.58 17.33
C PHE A 13 8.44 11.22 15.89
N LEU A 14 7.59 10.50 15.16
CA LEU A 14 7.79 10.29 13.72
C LEU A 14 7.75 11.61 12.95
N GLU A 15 6.79 12.48 13.23
CA GLU A 15 6.75 13.82 12.62
C GLU A 15 7.98 14.65 12.97
N GLU A 16 8.36 14.71 14.25
CA GLU A 16 9.53 15.48 14.69
C GLU A 16 10.82 14.92 14.09
N LEU A 17 10.97 13.59 14.01
CA LEU A 17 12.10 12.94 13.39
C LEU A 17 12.26 13.34 11.91
N ILE A 18 11.16 13.44 11.17
CA ILE A 18 11.18 13.90 9.79
C ILE A 18 11.47 15.40 9.74
N LYS A 19 10.82 16.23 10.55
CA LYS A 19 11.04 17.70 10.58
C LYS A 19 12.47 18.09 10.95
N ASP A 20 13.08 17.38 11.89
CA ASP A 20 14.39 17.72 12.43
C ASP A 20 15.55 17.16 11.61
N ALA A 21 15.29 16.31 10.62
CA ALA A 21 16.33 15.75 9.75
C ALA A 21 17.06 16.85 8.96
N LYS A 22 18.38 16.92 9.11
CA LYS A 22 19.28 17.91 8.48
C LYS A 22 20.30 17.30 7.54
N ASP A 23 20.68 16.03 7.75
CA ASP A 23 21.67 15.36 6.91
C ASP A 23 21.08 14.16 6.20
N ARG A 24 20.31 13.35 6.93
CA ARG A 24 19.74 12.11 6.40
C ARG A 24 18.42 11.75 7.05
N LEU A 25 17.60 11.03 6.31
CA LEU A 25 16.39 10.40 6.82
C LEU A 25 16.29 8.99 6.25
N ILE A 26 16.06 8.00 7.11
CA ILE A 26 15.87 6.60 6.71
C ILE A 26 14.53 6.13 7.25
N LEU A 27 13.68 5.66 6.35
CA LEU A 27 12.35 5.14 6.65
C LEU A 27 12.25 3.70 6.16
N ILE A 28 12.24 2.74 7.08
CA ILE A 28 12.10 1.31 6.78
C ILE A 28 10.75 0.85 7.30
N SER A 29 9.88 0.40 6.42
CA SER A 29 8.56 -0.13 6.79
C SER A 29 8.08 -1.11 5.72
N PRO A 30 7.53 -2.29 6.06
CA PRO A 30 7.07 -3.25 5.05
C PRO A 30 5.99 -2.67 4.13
N TYR A 31 5.15 -1.78 4.68
CA TYR A 31 4.10 -1.07 3.97
C TYR A 31 4.42 0.41 3.91
N LEU A 32 4.27 0.98 2.72
CA LEU A 32 4.51 2.39 2.48
C LEU A 32 3.25 3.03 1.89
N LYS A 33 2.42 3.61 2.76
CA LYS A 33 1.23 4.36 2.38
C LYS A 33 1.18 5.66 3.19
N LEU A 34 1.80 6.67 2.61
CA LEU A 34 2.04 7.96 3.25
C LEU A 34 0.76 8.80 3.26
N ASN A 35 0.42 9.34 4.43
CA ASN A 35 -0.62 10.38 4.51
C ASN A 35 -0.07 11.73 3.97
N ASP A 36 -0.97 12.67 3.72
CA ASP A 36 -0.60 13.96 3.10
C ASP A 36 0.35 14.78 3.98
N ARG A 37 0.22 14.67 5.31
CA ARG A 37 1.11 15.34 6.26
C ARG A 37 2.56 14.87 6.12
N ILE A 38 2.79 13.56 6.06
CA ILE A 38 4.13 13.00 5.87
C ILE A 38 4.66 13.32 4.47
N LYS A 39 3.83 13.30 3.44
CA LYS A 39 4.23 13.71 2.07
C LYS A 39 4.70 15.16 2.04
N GLU A 40 3.99 16.07 2.70
CA GLU A 40 4.37 17.48 2.81
C GLU A 40 5.75 17.64 3.47
N LEU A 41 5.97 16.96 4.60
CA LEU A 41 7.26 16.99 5.30
C LEU A 41 8.40 16.43 4.45
N LEU A 42 8.16 15.32 3.75
CA LEU A 42 9.14 14.71 2.85
C LEU A 42 9.45 15.60 1.64
N ALA A 43 8.44 16.27 1.07
CA ALA A 43 8.63 17.23 -0.02
C ALA A 43 9.48 18.42 0.42
N ASP A 44 9.30 18.92 1.65
CA ASP A 44 10.17 19.94 2.22
C ASP A 44 11.62 19.45 2.35
N LYS A 45 11.83 18.21 2.83
CA LYS A 45 13.16 17.59 2.89
C LYS A 45 13.82 17.41 1.53
N ASN A 46 13.02 17.07 0.52
CA ASN A 46 13.50 17.01 -0.86
C ASN A 46 13.95 18.40 -1.38
N ARG A 47 13.23 19.48 -1.07
CA ARG A 47 13.63 20.87 -1.42
C ARG A 47 14.91 21.30 -0.72
N LEU A 48 15.08 20.89 0.53
CA LEU A 48 16.29 21.09 1.32
C LEU A 48 17.44 20.16 0.91
N LYS A 49 17.23 19.26 -0.06
CA LYS A 49 18.23 18.33 -0.59
C LYS A 49 18.77 17.33 0.43
N ILE A 50 17.96 16.98 1.42
CA ILE A 50 18.31 15.98 2.44
C ILE A 50 18.29 14.57 1.81
N ASP A 51 19.28 13.72 2.10
CA ASP A 51 19.30 12.33 1.59
C ASP A 51 18.23 11.51 2.33
N VAL A 52 17.10 11.29 1.67
CA VAL A 52 16.01 10.45 2.19
C VAL A 52 16.07 9.08 1.55
N ARG A 53 16.07 8.01 2.37
CA ARG A 53 16.05 6.63 1.92
C ARG A 53 14.82 5.92 2.48
N MET A 54 14.01 5.37 1.59
CA MET A 54 12.79 4.67 1.94
C MET A 54 12.90 3.21 1.50
N VAL A 55 12.74 2.27 2.43
CA VAL A 55 12.78 0.84 2.14
C VAL A 55 11.42 0.22 2.44
N TYR A 56 10.85 -0.48 1.44
CA TYR A 56 9.56 -1.13 1.54
C TYR A 56 9.62 -2.62 1.18
N GLY A 57 8.68 -3.41 1.69
CA GLY A 57 8.72 -4.87 1.64
C GLY A 57 7.63 -5.54 0.83
N LYS A 58 6.53 -4.83 0.59
CA LYS A 58 5.36 -5.35 -0.12
C LYS A 58 5.05 -4.48 -1.33
N SER A 59 4.76 -5.15 -2.45
CA SER A 59 4.70 -4.56 -3.80
C SER A 59 3.41 -3.79 -4.12
N GLU A 60 2.75 -3.20 -3.13
CA GLU A 60 1.43 -2.58 -3.27
C GLU A 60 1.48 -1.04 -3.33
N LEU A 61 2.62 -0.46 -3.69
CA LEU A 61 2.66 0.98 -3.94
C LEU A 61 1.68 1.33 -5.06
N GLN A 62 0.74 2.23 -4.77
CA GLN A 62 -0.21 2.64 -5.78
C GLN A 62 0.51 3.42 -6.88
N PRO A 63 0.07 3.34 -8.16
CA PRO A 63 0.69 4.08 -9.25
C PRO A 63 0.87 5.58 -8.98
N LEU A 64 -0.06 6.19 -8.24
CA LEU A 64 0.00 7.60 -7.83
C LEU A 64 1.10 7.89 -6.79
N GLU A 65 1.31 6.99 -5.83
CA GLU A 65 2.40 7.13 -4.85
C GLU A 65 3.75 6.94 -5.52
N ILE A 66 3.81 5.98 -6.46
CA ILE A 66 4.97 5.76 -7.31
C ILE A 66 5.30 7.01 -8.11
N SER A 67 4.32 7.63 -8.80
CA SER A 67 4.57 8.84 -9.58
C SER A 67 5.04 10.00 -8.70
N TRP A 68 4.43 10.19 -7.52
CA TRP A 68 4.86 11.24 -6.60
C TRP A 68 6.29 11.02 -6.09
N LEU A 69 6.65 9.79 -5.69
CA LEU A 69 8.00 9.45 -5.25
C LEU A 69 9.04 9.65 -6.36
N ARG A 70 8.69 9.37 -7.63
CA ARG A 70 9.57 9.60 -8.80
C ARG A 70 9.92 11.07 -9.01
N GLU A 71 9.04 11.99 -8.63
CA GLU A 71 9.29 13.43 -8.76
C GLU A 71 10.27 13.97 -7.70
N GLN A 72 10.61 13.17 -6.68
CA GLN A 72 11.45 13.59 -5.57
C GLN A 72 12.92 13.19 -5.78
N THR A 73 13.73 14.09 -6.35
CA THR A 73 15.15 13.85 -6.70
C THR A 73 16.03 13.36 -5.55
N TYR A 74 15.77 13.78 -4.31
CA TYR A 74 16.55 13.44 -3.12
C TYR A 74 15.91 12.35 -2.25
N ILE A 75 14.80 11.77 -2.71
CA ILE A 75 14.15 10.63 -2.05
C ILE A 75 14.40 9.38 -2.88
N ARG A 76 15.17 8.45 -2.33
CA ARG A 76 15.46 7.16 -2.95
C ARG A 76 14.59 6.08 -2.34
N THR A 77 14.06 5.23 -3.19
CA THR A 77 13.20 4.11 -2.77
C THR A 77 13.88 2.78 -3.11
N SER A 78 13.77 1.80 -2.22
CA SER A 78 14.34 0.48 -2.41
C SER A 78 13.37 -0.59 -1.94
N PHE A 79 13.32 -1.71 -2.65
CA PHE A 79 12.48 -2.84 -2.31
C PHE A 79 13.32 -3.92 -1.61
N CYS A 80 12.87 -4.38 -0.45
CA CYS A 80 13.51 -5.45 0.30
C CYS A 80 12.56 -6.63 0.45
N LYS A 81 12.85 -7.75 -0.23
CA LYS A 81 12.07 -8.98 -0.08
C LYS A 81 12.07 -9.42 1.40
N ASN A 82 10.92 -9.89 1.87
CA ASN A 82 10.71 -10.36 3.25
C ASN A 82 10.97 -9.32 4.35
N LEU A 83 10.89 -8.03 4.03
CA LEU A 83 10.97 -6.98 5.04
C LEU A 83 9.73 -7.02 5.95
N HIS A 84 9.96 -6.97 7.26
CA HIS A 84 8.93 -6.75 8.27
C HIS A 84 9.35 -5.73 9.34
N ALA A 85 10.63 -5.32 9.31
CA ALA A 85 11.18 -4.33 10.22
C ALA A 85 10.52 -2.96 10.01
N LYS A 86 10.35 -2.24 11.11
CA LYS A 86 9.78 -0.89 11.15
C LYS A 86 10.75 -0.05 11.97
N CYS A 87 11.54 0.73 11.26
CA CYS A 87 12.62 1.51 11.81
C CYS A 87 12.68 2.85 11.10
N TYR A 88 12.61 3.93 11.86
CA TYR A 88 12.62 5.31 11.36
C TYR A 88 13.76 6.03 12.05
N LEU A 89 14.70 6.60 11.30
CA LEU A 89 15.84 7.30 11.90
C LEU A 89 16.30 8.49 11.08
N ASN A 90 16.79 9.51 11.76
CA ASN A 90 17.61 10.59 11.19
C ASN A 90 18.98 10.57 11.88
N GLU A 91 19.81 11.61 11.73
CA GLU A 91 21.15 11.67 12.35
C GLU A 91 21.20 11.70 13.89
N GLU A 92 20.08 12.05 14.56
CA GLU A 92 19.98 12.22 16.02
C GLU A 92 19.02 11.23 16.71
N LEU A 93 17.94 10.83 16.02
CA LEU A 93 16.84 10.03 16.57
C LEU A 93 16.67 8.73 15.80
N CYS A 94 16.29 7.68 16.52
CA CYS A 94 15.89 6.41 15.95
C CYS A 94 14.64 5.90 16.68
N ILE A 95 13.66 5.41 15.93
CA ILE A 95 12.41 4.83 16.41
C ILE A 95 12.35 3.40 15.88
N ILE A 96 12.20 2.44 16.79
CA ILE A 96 11.84 1.05 16.46
C ILE A 96 10.44 0.83 17.02
N THR A 97 9.51 0.38 16.18
CA THR A 97 8.08 0.36 16.56
C THR A 97 7.31 -0.75 15.85
N SER A 98 6.10 -1.05 16.31
CA SER A 98 5.12 -1.86 15.59
C SER A 98 4.36 -1.07 14.51
N LEU A 99 4.42 0.27 14.54
CA LEU A 99 3.67 1.16 13.64
C LEU A 99 4.22 1.10 12.21
N ASN A 100 3.37 0.77 11.23
CA ASN A 100 3.65 0.93 9.81
C ASN A 100 3.49 2.40 9.36
N LEU A 101 4.11 2.77 8.24
CA LEU A 101 3.80 4.03 7.54
C LEU A 101 2.49 3.88 6.77
N TYR A 102 1.40 3.62 7.49
CA TYR A 102 0.05 3.49 6.96
C TYR A 102 -0.93 4.30 7.80
N GLU A 103 -1.71 5.16 7.16
CA GLU A 103 -2.67 6.07 7.79
C GLU A 103 -3.64 5.37 8.76
N PHE A 104 -4.14 4.18 8.41
CA PHE A 104 -5.06 3.44 9.28
C PHE A 104 -4.40 3.03 10.61
N SER A 105 -3.13 2.59 10.57
CA SER A 105 -2.42 2.16 11.79
C SER A 105 -2.12 3.33 12.72
N GLN A 106 -2.03 4.55 12.20
CA GLN A 106 -1.75 5.73 13.02
C GLN A 106 -2.96 6.15 13.87
N VAL A 107 -4.19 5.83 13.43
CA VAL A 107 -5.43 6.29 14.06
C VAL A 107 -6.16 5.16 14.79
N ASN A 108 -6.17 3.95 14.24
CA ASN A 108 -7.07 2.88 14.67
C ASN A 108 -6.36 1.74 15.43
N ASN A 109 -5.03 1.72 15.46
CA ASN A 109 -4.26 0.65 16.10
C ASN A 109 -3.62 1.10 17.42
N ASN A 110 -3.51 0.14 18.34
CA ASN A 110 -2.64 0.27 19.50
C ASN A 110 -1.23 -0.16 19.11
N GLU A 111 -0.32 0.81 19.09
CA GLU A 111 1.06 0.64 18.65
C GLU A 111 1.99 0.90 19.83
N MET A 112 3.14 0.25 19.79
CA MET A 112 4.20 0.45 20.77
C MET A 112 5.53 0.65 20.06
N GLY A 113 6.43 1.37 20.72
CA GLY A 113 7.76 1.58 20.19
C GLY A 113 8.73 2.06 21.25
N ILE A 114 9.96 2.23 20.81
CA ILE A 114 11.02 2.83 21.58
C ILE A 114 11.65 3.96 20.77
N LEU A 115 11.92 5.07 21.43
CA LEU A 115 12.73 6.17 20.93
C LEU A 115 14.14 6.02 21.50
N ILE A 116 15.12 6.08 20.61
CA ILE A 116 16.54 6.09 20.91
C ILE A 116 17.07 7.45 20.48
N ARG A 117 17.76 8.14 21.39
CA ARG A 117 18.46 9.41 21.11
C ARG A 117 19.94 9.12 21.06
N ARG A 118 20.60 9.48 19.97
CA ARG A 118 22.03 9.28 19.80
C ARG A 118 22.87 9.96 20.89
N SER A 119 22.45 11.13 21.34
CA SER A 119 23.11 11.88 22.41
C SER A 119 23.06 11.20 23.78
N GLU A 120 22.09 10.30 24.01
CA GLU A 120 21.93 9.62 25.28
C GLU A 120 22.36 8.14 25.25
N ASP A 121 22.34 7.52 24.07
CA ASP A 121 22.71 6.13 23.85
C ASP A 121 23.28 5.94 22.43
N ALA A 122 24.54 6.35 22.26
CA ALA A 122 25.20 6.35 20.96
C ALA A 122 25.47 4.94 20.43
N GLU A 123 25.71 3.98 21.33
CA GLU A 123 25.98 2.58 20.97
C GLU A 123 24.74 1.91 20.40
N LEU A 124 23.60 1.99 21.10
CA LEU A 124 22.34 1.43 20.62
C LEU A 124 21.88 2.09 19.31
N TYR A 125 22.03 3.41 19.20
CA TYR A 125 21.75 4.12 17.94
C TYR A 125 22.64 3.61 16.80
N ARG A 126 23.95 3.42 17.05
CA ARG A 126 24.91 2.94 16.04
C ARG A 126 24.51 1.55 15.53
N GLU A 127 24.17 0.63 16.43
CA GLU A 127 23.75 -0.73 16.05
C GLU A 127 22.48 -0.73 15.20
N ALA A 128 21.46 0.05 15.60
CA ALA A 128 20.24 0.20 14.82
C ALA A 128 20.51 0.82 13.44
N TYR A 129 21.40 1.80 13.38
CA TYR A 129 21.81 2.44 12.12
C TYR A 129 22.57 1.47 11.20
N GLU A 130 23.48 0.67 11.74
CA GLU A 130 24.23 -0.34 10.97
C GLU A 130 23.31 -1.40 10.36
N GLU A 131 22.30 -1.84 11.10
CA GLU A 131 21.29 -2.78 10.58
C GLU A 131 20.38 -2.12 9.53
N ALA A 132 19.97 -0.87 9.73
CA ALA A 132 19.23 -0.12 8.72
C ALA A 132 20.03 0.02 7.41
N GLN A 133 21.33 0.30 7.52
CA GLN A 133 22.23 0.35 6.38
C GLN A 133 22.41 -1.03 5.72
N ARG A 134 22.48 -2.11 6.50
CA ARG A 134 22.50 -3.47 5.96
C ARG A 134 21.25 -3.76 5.15
N ILE A 135 20.06 -3.45 5.68
CA ILE A 135 18.79 -3.60 4.97
C ILE A 135 18.82 -2.84 3.64
N ILE A 136 19.26 -1.58 3.63
CA ILE A 136 19.37 -0.79 2.40
C ILE A 136 20.32 -1.46 1.39
N ARG A 137 21.47 -1.99 1.82
CA ARG A 137 22.45 -2.63 0.92
C ARG A 137 21.93 -3.92 0.27
N ILE A 138 21.08 -4.68 0.96
CA ILE A 138 20.48 -5.90 0.43
C ILE A 138 19.17 -5.64 -0.34
N SER A 139 18.72 -4.38 -0.38
CA SER A 139 17.50 -3.97 -1.08
C SER A 139 17.81 -3.67 -2.54
N ASP A 140 16.87 -3.98 -3.41
CA ASP A 140 16.93 -3.60 -4.82
C ASP A 140 16.56 -2.13 -4.94
N GLU A 141 17.51 -1.28 -5.36
CA GLU A 141 17.23 0.13 -5.64
C GLU A 141 16.25 0.19 -6.81
N VAL A 142 15.04 0.66 -6.54
CA VAL A 142 14.05 0.84 -7.59
C VAL A 142 14.33 2.19 -8.23
N ARG A 143 15.26 2.20 -9.18
CA ARG A 143 15.35 3.30 -10.16
C ARG A 143 14.21 3.13 -11.10
N ILE A 144 13.14 3.87 -10.87
CA ILE A 144 11.93 3.69 -11.66
C ILE A 144 12.10 4.40 -13.01
N SER A 145 12.89 3.80 -13.90
CA SER A 145 13.11 4.24 -15.27
C SER A 145 11.87 3.96 -16.12
N MET A 146 11.56 4.88 -17.04
CA MET A 146 10.55 4.68 -18.07
C MET A 146 11.06 3.65 -19.09
N GLU A 147 10.92 2.37 -18.80
CA GLU A 147 10.84 1.36 -19.86
C GLU A 147 9.73 0.40 -19.50
N ARG A 148 8.70 0.37 -20.35
CA ARG A 148 7.66 -0.66 -20.33
C ARG A 148 8.33 -1.99 -20.61
N VAL A 149 8.76 -2.69 -19.56
CA VAL A 149 9.10 -4.11 -19.67
C VAL A 149 7.76 -4.85 -19.65
N ALA A 150 7.32 -5.25 -20.84
CA ALA A 150 6.27 -6.24 -21.00
C ALA A 150 6.81 -7.58 -20.48
N THR A 151 6.47 -7.94 -19.25
CA THR A 151 6.65 -9.31 -18.75
C THR A 151 5.41 -10.15 -19.07
N PRO A 152 5.57 -11.44 -19.45
CA PRO A 152 4.46 -12.32 -19.83
C PRO A 152 3.57 -12.65 -18.62
N PRO A 153 2.30 -13.06 -18.84
CA PRO A 153 1.38 -13.37 -17.77
C PRO A 153 1.75 -14.72 -17.14
N GLU A 154 2.40 -14.72 -15.98
CA GLU A 154 2.44 -15.88 -15.10
C GLU A 154 1.31 -15.79 -14.07
N GLU A 155 0.57 -16.90 -14.02
CA GLU A 155 -0.63 -17.15 -13.25
C GLU A 155 -0.38 -17.01 -11.74
N LYS A 156 -1.21 -16.22 -11.07
CA LYS A 156 -1.37 -16.26 -9.61
C LYS A 156 -2.76 -16.77 -9.25
N PRO A 157 -2.89 -17.63 -8.22
CA PRO A 157 -4.18 -18.10 -7.73
C PRO A 157 -4.99 -16.96 -7.12
N ALA A 158 -6.30 -17.02 -7.31
CA ALA A 158 -7.30 -16.16 -6.69
C ALA A 158 -7.44 -16.47 -5.18
N ASP A 159 -8.06 -15.51 -4.48
CA ASP A 159 -8.35 -15.39 -3.03
C ASP A 159 -7.35 -14.48 -2.29
N THR A 160 -7.70 -13.34 -1.68
CA THR A 160 -8.99 -12.89 -1.14
C THR A 160 -9.01 -11.35 -1.06
N GLU A 161 -10.16 -10.77 -1.39
CA GLU A 161 -10.76 -9.47 -1.03
C GLU A 161 -9.91 -8.35 -0.37
N GLN A 162 -9.82 -7.19 -1.06
CA GLN A 162 -10.17 -5.89 -0.47
C GLN A 162 -10.50 -4.84 -1.56
N VAL A 163 -11.72 -4.32 -1.47
CA VAL A 163 -12.38 -3.39 -2.41
C VAL A 163 -12.01 -1.95 -2.03
N SER A 164 -11.45 -1.18 -2.96
CA SER A 164 -11.35 0.29 -2.86
C SER A 164 -12.55 0.94 -3.58
N GLU A 165 -13.25 1.84 -2.89
CA GLU A 165 -14.27 2.71 -3.46
C GLU A 165 -13.65 3.90 -4.20
N GLN A 166 -14.33 4.34 -5.27
CA GLN A 166 -14.09 5.50 -6.18
C GLN A 166 -12.95 5.35 -7.20
N ASP A 167 -13.09 5.62 -8.50
CA ASP A 167 -14.13 6.02 -9.48
C ASP A 167 -13.56 5.56 -10.86
N ASP A 168 -14.24 5.38 -11.99
CA ASP A 168 -15.36 6.12 -12.56
C ASP A 168 -15.94 5.33 -13.75
N SER A 169 -17.26 5.20 -13.80
CA SER A 169 -18.05 5.52 -15.00
C SER A 169 -19.52 5.51 -14.59
N ASP A 170 -20.08 6.71 -14.48
CA ASP A 170 -21.51 6.98 -14.46
C ASP A 170 -22.24 6.30 -15.62
N GLU A 171 -22.73 5.08 -15.40
CA GLU A 171 -24.00 4.65 -15.96
C GLU A 171 -24.98 4.53 -14.79
N VAL A 172 -25.91 5.49 -14.72
CA VAL A 172 -26.97 5.53 -13.71
C VAL A 172 -27.67 4.16 -13.65
N GLY A 173 -27.48 3.44 -12.53
CA GLY A 173 -28.19 2.19 -12.23
C GLY A 173 -27.42 0.87 -12.37
N LYS A 174 -26.07 0.86 -12.53
CA LYS A 174 -25.26 -0.39 -12.54
C LYS A 174 -24.19 -0.44 -11.44
N LEU A 175 -23.98 -1.62 -10.86
CA LEU A 175 -23.05 -1.90 -9.75
C LEU A 175 -22.08 -3.04 -10.10
N THR A 176 -20.88 -3.01 -9.55
CA THR A 176 -19.93 -4.15 -9.66
C THR A 176 -20.43 -5.35 -8.87
N SER A 177 -20.01 -6.58 -9.24
CA SER A 177 -20.34 -7.79 -8.46
C SER A 177 -20.06 -7.64 -6.97
N SER A 178 -18.94 -7.00 -6.61
CA SER A 178 -18.57 -6.73 -5.21
C SER A 178 -19.51 -5.75 -4.51
N LYS A 179 -19.94 -4.68 -5.21
CA LYS A 179 -20.89 -3.69 -4.66
C LYS A 179 -22.29 -4.28 -4.51
N LEU A 180 -22.73 -5.10 -5.47
CA LEU A 180 -24.04 -5.75 -5.44
C LEU A 180 -24.08 -6.87 -4.38
N ALA A 181 -23.03 -7.68 -4.26
CA ALA A 181 -22.90 -8.69 -3.20
C ALA A 181 -23.02 -8.06 -1.81
N ARG A 182 -22.32 -6.94 -1.58
CA ARG A 182 -22.39 -6.19 -0.31
C ARG A 182 -23.79 -5.63 -0.04
N LYS A 183 -24.48 -5.12 -1.07
CA LYS A 183 -25.87 -4.64 -0.94
C LYS A 183 -26.83 -5.76 -0.51
N LEU A 184 -26.56 -6.99 -0.95
CA LEU A 184 -27.33 -8.18 -0.64
C LEU A 184 -26.85 -8.92 0.64
N GLY A 185 -25.83 -8.39 1.33
CA GLY A 185 -25.27 -9.01 2.54
C GLY A 185 -24.48 -10.30 2.29
N LEU A 186 -23.99 -10.52 1.07
CA LEU A 186 -23.25 -11.71 0.64
C LEU A 186 -21.75 -11.40 0.47
N LYS A 187 -20.91 -12.43 0.54
CA LYS A 187 -19.53 -12.32 0.06
C LYS A 187 -19.50 -12.29 -1.46
N THR A 188 -18.46 -11.72 -2.05
CA THR A 188 -18.36 -11.58 -3.51
C THR A 188 -18.30 -12.95 -4.19
N ALA A 189 -17.60 -13.91 -3.59
CA ALA A 189 -17.54 -15.30 -4.08
C ALA A 189 -18.92 -15.95 -4.09
N ASP A 190 -19.65 -15.88 -2.97
CA ASP A 190 -21.01 -16.46 -2.86
C ASP A 190 -21.99 -15.86 -3.88
N PHE A 191 -21.86 -14.56 -4.16
CA PHE A 191 -22.66 -13.89 -5.18
C PHE A 191 -22.33 -14.38 -6.59
N LEU A 192 -21.04 -14.51 -6.93
CA LEU A 192 -20.61 -15.03 -8.22
C LEU A 192 -21.02 -16.49 -8.42
N ASP A 193 -20.95 -17.31 -7.37
CA ASP A 193 -21.41 -18.70 -7.41
C ASP A 193 -22.92 -18.80 -7.65
N ARG A 194 -23.71 -17.88 -7.07
CA ARG A 194 -25.15 -17.78 -7.38
C ARG A 194 -25.40 -17.35 -8.82
N MET A 195 -24.61 -16.42 -9.35
CA MET A 195 -24.72 -16.02 -10.75
C MET A 195 -24.35 -17.17 -11.71
N VAL A 196 -23.44 -18.05 -11.31
CA VAL A 196 -23.16 -19.31 -12.03
C VAL A 196 -24.33 -20.28 -11.91
N ALA A 197 -24.86 -20.50 -10.70
CA ALA A 197 -25.99 -21.40 -10.46
C ALA A 197 -27.28 -20.97 -11.19
N SER A 198 -27.51 -19.66 -11.32
CA SER A 198 -28.63 -19.07 -12.06
C SER A 198 -28.40 -19.01 -13.58
N GLY A 199 -27.23 -19.45 -14.06
CA GLY A 199 -26.90 -19.50 -15.48
C GLY A 199 -26.52 -18.15 -16.12
N TYR A 200 -26.31 -17.11 -15.31
CA TYR A 200 -25.86 -15.79 -15.77
C TYR A 200 -24.35 -15.74 -16.04
N LEU A 201 -23.59 -16.56 -15.32
CA LEU A 201 -22.16 -16.80 -15.55
C LEU A 201 -21.92 -18.28 -15.84
N GLU A 202 -20.91 -18.58 -16.64
CA GLU A 202 -20.44 -19.94 -16.91
C GLU A 202 -18.96 -20.05 -16.55
N LEU A 203 -18.56 -21.19 -15.98
CA LEU A 203 -17.17 -21.45 -15.64
C LEU A 203 -16.50 -22.15 -16.83
N LYS A 204 -15.66 -21.43 -17.57
CA LYS A 204 -14.91 -21.94 -18.72
C LYS A 204 -13.41 -21.79 -18.49
N ASP A 205 -12.67 -22.88 -18.55
CA ASP A 205 -11.22 -22.92 -18.30
C ASP A 205 -10.80 -22.24 -16.98
N GLY A 206 -11.59 -22.47 -15.92
CA GLY A 206 -11.37 -21.88 -14.59
C GLY A 206 -11.68 -20.38 -14.49
N LYS A 207 -12.24 -19.76 -15.55
CA LYS A 207 -12.65 -18.36 -15.57
C LYS A 207 -14.16 -18.24 -15.72
N GLN A 208 -14.75 -17.34 -14.96
CA GLN A 208 -16.16 -16.99 -15.12
C GLN A 208 -16.33 -16.16 -16.39
N VAL A 209 -17.27 -16.54 -17.24
CA VAL A 209 -17.60 -15.87 -18.49
C VAL A 209 -19.08 -15.52 -18.47
N LEU A 210 -19.41 -14.32 -18.97
CA LEU A 210 -20.80 -13.86 -19.04
C LEU A 210 -21.57 -14.60 -20.14
N THR A 211 -22.66 -15.28 -19.76
CA THR A 211 -23.53 -15.99 -20.71
C THR A 211 -24.46 -15.02 -21.43
N ASP A 212 -25.13 -15.48 -22.48
CA ASP A 212 -26.12 -14.66 -23.19
C ASP A 212 -27.37 -14.36 -22.34
N ALA A 213 -27.71 -15.25 -21.39
CA ALA A 213 -28.70 -14.98 -20.35
C ALA A 213 -28.23 -13.87 -19.39
N GLY A 214 -26.95 -13.90 -18.98
CA GLY A 214 -26.34 -12.85 -18.15
C GLY A 214 -26.34 -11.48 -18.82
N LYS A 215 -26.07 -11.41 -20.13
CA LYS A 215 -26.16 -10.17 -20.92
C LYS A 215 -27.60 -9.66 -21.02
N THR A 216 -28.57 -10.56 -21.21
CA THR A 216 -30.00 -10.21 -21.32
C THR A 216 -30.55 -9.70 -19.98
N ALA A 217 -30.01 -10.21 -18.87
CA ALA A 217 -30.26 -9.70 -17.53
C ALA A 217 -29.55 -8.36 -17.22
N GLY A 218 -28.85 -7.77 -18.19
CA GLY A 218 -28.17 -6.47 -18.05
C GLY A 218 -26.75 -6.55 -17.48
N GLY A 219 -26.18 -7.76 -17.38
CA GLY A 219 -24.79 -7.97 -17.00
C GLY A 219 -23.82 -7.49 -18.09
N GLU A 220 -22.70 -6.91 -17.70
CA GLU A 220 -21.63 -6.50 -18.60
C GLU A 220 -20.27 -6.96 -18.12
N LEU A 221 -19.43 -7.43 -19.04
CA LEU A 221 -18.03 -7.69 -18.79
C LEU A 221 -17.22 -6.46 -19.20
N ARG A 222 -16.50 -5.85 -18.25
CA ARG A 222 -15.57 -4.75 -18.51
C ARG A 222 -14.14 -5.12 -18.15
N MET A 223 -13.21 -4.49 -18.85
CA MET A 223 -11.78 -4.66 -18.64
C MET A 223 -11.22 -3.38 -18.02
N SER A 224 -10.67 -3.48 -16.82
CA SER A 224 -9.92 -2.40 -16.19
C SER A 224 -8.41 -2.66 -16.35
N PRO A 225 -7.62 -1.67 -16.78
CA PRO A 225 -6.15 -1.74 -16.72
C PRO A 225 -5.61 -1.93 -15.29
N ARG A 226 -6.42 -1.61 -14.26
CA ARG A 226 -6.07 -1.66 -12.83
C ARG A 226 -6.57 -2.92 -12.11
N PHE A 227 -7.69 -3.50 -12.54
CA PHE A 227 -8.38 -4.60 -11.84
C PHE A 227 -8.62 -5.86 -12.69
N GLY A 228 -8.24 -5.85 -13.97
CA GLY A 228 -8.54 -6.94 -14.89
C GLY A 228 -10.01 -6.99 -15.30
N ALA A 229 -10.48 -8.17 -15.68
CA ALA A 229 -11.87 -8.44 -16.07
C ALA A 229 -12.80 -8.36 -14.86
N TYR A 230 -13.85 -7.53 -14.91
CA TYR A 230 -14.86 -7.43 -13.86
C TYR A 230 -16.27 -7.31 -14.44
N PHE A 231 -17.27 -7.72 -13.66
CA PHE A 231 -18.67 -7.69 -14.07
C PHE A 231 -19.44 -6.51 -13.45
N LEU A 232 -20.29 -5.89 -14.26
CA LEU A 232 -21.30 -4.92 -13.84
C LEU A 232 -22.69 -5.54 -13.98
N TRP A 233 -23.59 -5.16 -13.08
CA TRP A 233 -24.95 -5.67 -13.00
C TRP A 233 -25.93 -4.54 -12.70
N PRO A 234 -27.19 -4.62 -13.15
CA PRO A 234 -28.21 -3.64 -12.77
C PRO A 234 -28.43 -3.62 -11.26
N GLU A 235 -28.68 -2.44 -10.70
CA GLU A 235 -28.88 -2.25 -9.26
C GLU A 235 -30.13 -2.97 -8.71
N ALA A 236 -31.12 -3.20 -9.58
CA ALA A 236 -32.36 -3.93 -9.28
C ALA A 236 -32.24 -5.46 -9.52
N MET A 237 -31.02 -5.97 -9.72
CA MET A 237 -30.82 -7.40 -9.94
C MET A 237 -30.89 -8.14 -8.60
N ASP A 238 -31.94 -8.95 -8.46
CA ASP A 238 -32.11 -9.87 -7.34
C ASP A 238 -31.25 -11.13 -7.58
N ALA A 239 -30.62 -11.63 -6.51
CA ALA A 239 -29.77 -12.83 -6.55
C ALA A 239 -30.55 -14.15 -6.50
#